data_AF-A0A935PAZ9-F1
#
_entry.id   AF-A0A935PAZ9-F1
#
_cell.length_a   1.000
_cell.length_b   1.000
_cell.length_c   1.000
_cell.angle_alpha   90.00
_cell.angle_beta   90.00
_cell.angle_gamma   90.00
#
_symmetry.space_group_name_H-M   'P 1'
#
loop_
_entity.id
_entity.type
_entity.pdbx_description
1 polymer ?
#
loop_
_entity_poly.entity_id
_entity_poly.type
_entity_poly.pdbx_seq_one_letter_code
_entity_poly.pdbx_strand_id
1 'polypeptide(L)'
;MSAGQKSDRTDTAYAAKAHELSLKNRNWLRHGKGTTAGKIDEMLLDGATIEQMAKRAKTTKAAVSVHLTHLRKEHKLAIVRKDGVYRYDVKQAK
;
A
#
# COMPACT_ATOMS: atom_id res chain seq x y z
N MET A 1 5.51 2.33 -26.95
CA MET A 1 4.51 2.68 -25.92
C MET A 1 5.17 2.66 -24.55
N SER A 2 5.25 3.81 -23.88
CA SER A 2 5.15 3.95 -22.41
C SER A 2 5.40 5.41 -22.07
N ALA A 3 4.32 6.19 -21.96
CA ALA A 3 4.40 7.56 -21.49
C ALA A 3 4.61 7.53 -19.97
N GLY A 4 5.79 8.00 -19.54
CA GLY A 4 6.11 8.21 -18.13
C GLY A 4 5.05 9.09 -17.48
N GLN A 5 4.37 8.54 -16.47
CA GLN A 5 3.35 9.26 -15.73
C GLN A 5 4.06 10.09 -14.64
N LYS A 6 4.05 11.41 -14.86
CA LYS A 6 4.60 12.44 -13.99
C LYS A 6 4.21 12.24 -12.52
N SER A 7 5.21 12.11 -11.67
CA SER A 7 5.11 12.08 -10.21
C SER A 7 4.84 13.51 -9.72
N ASP A 8 3.59 13.79 -9.33
CA ASP A 8 3.23 15.11 -8.79
C ASP A 8 3.21 15.09 -7.27
N ARG A 9 3.96 16.05 -6.70
CA ARG A 9 4.18 16.33 -5.28
C ARG A 9 2.85 16.40 -4.52
N THR A 10 2.62 15.54 -3.52
CA THR A 10 1.78 15.80 -2.33
C THR A 10 1.78 14.57 -1.39
N ASP A 11 2.93 14.28 -0.78
CA ASP A 11 3.15 13.05 0.00
C ASP A 11 2.43 13.03 1.37
N THR A 12 2.06 14.18 1.96
CA THR A 12 1.48 14.23 3.33
C THR A 12 -0.05 14.19 3.37
N ALA A 13 -0.76 14.59 2.30
CA ALA A 13 -2.22 14.45 2.17
C ALA A 13 -2.67 13.00 1.88
N TYR A 14 -1.70 12.07 1.78
CA TYR A 14 -1.85 10.76 1.18
C TYR A 14 -2.60 9.75 2.06
N ALA A 15 -2.40 9.80 3.38
CA ALA A 15 -2.97 8.82 4.31
C ALA A 15 -4.49 9.00 4.54
N ALA A 16 -4.93 10.25 4.76
CA ALA A 16 -6.35 10.58 4.89
C ALA A 16 -7.09 10.34 3.57
N LYS A 17 -6.46 10.71 2.44
CA LYS A 17 -7.01 10.48 1.10
C LYS A 17 -7.02 9.00 0.74
N ALA A 18 -6.09 8.18 1.21
CA ALA A 18 -6.10 6.73 0.99
C ALA A 18 -7.31 6.05 1.64
N HIS A 19 -7.66 6.43 2.88
CA HIS A 19 -8.87 5.94 3.54
C HIS A 19 -10.13 6.40 2.79
N GLU A 20 -10.19 7.68 2.40
CA GLU A 20 -11.30 8.23 1.60
C GLU A 20 -11.42 7.59 0.20
N LEU A 21 -10.29 7.32 -0.47
CA LEU A 21 -10.22 6.69 -1.79
C LEU A 21 -10.60 5.21 -1.71
N SER A 22 -10.16 4.51 -0.65
CA SER A 22 -10.60 3.14 -0.33
C SER A 22 -12.12 3.08 -0.14
N LEU A 23 -12.69 4.00 0.66
CA LEU A 23 -14.14 4.16 0.83
C LEU A 23 -14.86 4.46 -0.49
N LYS A 24 -14.22 5.19 -1.41
CA LYS A 24 -14.73 5.50 -2.75
C LYS A 24 -14.42 4.43 -3.81
N ASN A 25 -13.88 3.27 -3.41
CA ASN A 25 -13.50 2.17 -4.31
C ASN A 25 -12.49 2.59 -5.41
N ARG A 26 -11.77 3.70 -5.20
CA ARG A 26 -10.70 4.18 -6.06
C ARG A 26 -9.40 3.77 -5.38
N ASN A 27 -8.64 2.92 -6.02
CA ASN A 27 -7.42 2.40 -5.43
C ASN A 27 -6.47 3.54 -5.02
N TRP A 28 -6.10 3.55 -3.74
CA TRP A 28 -5.25 4.54 -3.08
C TRP A 28 -3.93 4.87 -3.81
N LEU A 29 -3.32 3.90 -4.52
CA LEU A 29 -2.11 4.03 -5.34
C LEU A 29 -2.35 3.94 -6.85
N ARG A 30 -3.61 3.99 -7.30
CA ARG A 30 -4.01 3.69 -8.70
C ARG A 30 -3.63 2.29 -9.24
N HIS A 31 -3.05 1.39 -8.45
CA HIS A 31 -3.10 -0.06 -8.70
C HIS A 31 -4.52 -0.50 -9.09
N GLY A 32 -4.64 -1.36 -10.10
CA GLY A 32 -5.96 -1.82 -10.53
C GLY A 32 -6.72 -2.52 -9.40
N LYS A 33 -8.05 -2.34 -9.34
CA LYS A 33 -8.90 -3.08 -8.42
C LYS A 33 -8.73 -4.59 -8.63
N GLY A 34 -8.51 -5.34 -7.56
CA GLY A 34 -8.31 -6.80 -7.62
C GLY A 34 -6.91 -7.26 -8.05
N THR A 35 -5.99 -6.33 -8.35
CA THR A 35 -4.58 -6.65 -8.56
C THR A 35 -3.92 -7.14 -7.27
N THR A 36 -2.80 -7.84 -7.41
CA THR A 36 -1.99 -8.30 -6.28
C THR A 36 -1.57 -7.14 -5.38
N ALA A 37 -1.08 -6.05 -5.97
CA ALA A 37 -0.68 -4.84 -5.26
C ALA A 37 -1.86 -4.24 -4.49
N GLY A 38 -2.99 -3.98 -5.16
CA GLY A 38 -4.19 -3.43 -4.51
C GLY A 38 -4.72 -4.27 -3.35
N LYS A 39 -4.61 -5.61 -3.42
CA LYS A 39 -4.99 -6.49 -2.30
C LYS A 39 -4.05 -6.37 -1.10
N ILE A 40 -2.73 -6.27 -1.32
CA ILE A 40 -1.75 -6.10 -0.24
C ILE A 40 -1.98 -4.76 0.46
N ASP A 41 -2.23 -3.75 -0.34
CA ASP A 41 -2.48 -2.39 0.07
C ASP A 41 -3.72 -2.25 0.98
N GLU A 42 -4.85 -2.84 0.57
CA GLU A 42 -6.06 -2.91 1.38
C GLU A 42 -5.77 -3.55 2.74
N MET A 43 -4.99 -4.64 2.75
CA MET A 43 -4.64 -5.35 3.99
C MET A 43 -3.73 -4.54 4.93
N LEU A 44 -2.96 -3.58 4.41
CA LEU A 44 -2.15 -2.70 5.24
C LEU A 44 -2.99 -1.70 6.06
N LEU A 45 -4.24 -1.43 5.67
CA LEU A 45 -5.13 -0.54 6.42
C LEU A 45 -5.55 -1.17 7.76
N ASP A 46 -5.92 -2.45 7.72
CA ASP A 46 -6.33 -3.22 8.89
C ASP A 46 -5.14 -3.80 9.65
N GLY A 47 -4.03 -4.02 8.94
CA GLY A 47 -2.83 -4.65 9.45
C GLY A 47 -2.83 -6.15 9.14
N ALA A 48 -1.75 -6.65 8.54
CA ALA A 48 -1.63 -8.07 8.22
C ALA A 48 -0.18 -8.56 8.27
N THR A 49 -0.02 -9.88 8.45
CA THR A 49 1.29 -10.51 8.27
C THR A 49 1.60 -10.70 6.79
N ILE A 50 2.89 -10.85 6.44
CA ILE A 50 3.32 -11.17 5.07
C ILE A 50 2.64 -12.45 4.56
N GLU A 51 2.40 -13.43 5.43
CA GLU A 51 1.74 -14.68 5.04
C GLU A 51 0.28 -14.46 4.66
N GLN A 52 -0.45 -13.66 5.44
CA GLN A 52 -1.83 -13.33 5.16
C GLN A 52 -1.94 -12.54 3.85
N MET A 53 -1.04 -11.57 3.64
CA MET A 53 -0.96 -10.80 2.39
C MET A 53 -0.68 -11.70 1.18
N ALA A 54 0.31 -12.58 1.28
CA ALA A 54 0.66 -13.52 0.22
C ALA A 54 -0.52 -14.43 -0.15
N LYS A 55 -1.20 -14.98 0.86
CA LYS A 55 -2.38 -15.84 0.69
C LYS A 55 -3.54 -15.11 0.01
N ARG A 56 -3.89 -13.92 0.50
CA ARG A 56 -5.03 -13.14 -0.03
C ARG A 56 -4.77 -12.60 -1.43
N ALA A 57 -3.55 -12.13 -1.68
CA ALA A 57 -3.13 -11.58 -2.95
C ALA A 57 -2.75 -12.67 -3.98
N LYS A 58 -2.78 -13.96 -3.59
CA LYS A 58 -2.37 -15.11 -4.41
C LYS A 58 -0.97 -14.92 -5.01
N THR A 59 -0.02 -14.55 -4.15
CA THR A 59 1.37 -14.28 -4.55
C THR A 59 2.36 -14.84 -3.52
N THR A 60 3.65 -14.65 -3.74
CA THR A 60 4.71 -15.15 -2.85
C THR A 60 5.05 -14.16 -1.74
N LYS A 61 5.58 -14.64 -0.62
CA LYS A 61 6.08 -13.79 0.48
C LYS A 61 7.17 -12.82 0.01
N ALA A 62 7.99 -13.24 -0.96
CA ALA A 62 9.01 -12.41 -1.58
C ALA A 62 8.37 -11.24 -2.36
N ALA A 63 7.36 -11.51 -3.18
CA ALA A 63 6.64 -10.47 -3.92
C ALA A 63 5.98 -9.45 -2.98
N VAL A 64 5.39 -9.91 -1.87
CA VAL A 64 4.89 -9.02 -0.81
C VAL A 64 6.00 -8.14 -0.25
N SER A 65 7.16 -8.72 0.09
CA SER A 65 8.28 -7.97 0.67
C SER A 65 8.85 -6.91 -0.29
N VAL A 66 8.94 -7.25 -1.59
CA VAL A 66 9.32 -6.30 -2.64
C VAL A 66 8.30 -5.17 -2.74
N HIS A 67 7.01 -5.50 -2.72
CA HIS A 67 5.93 -4.51 -2.76
C HIS A 67 6.00 -3.56 -1.56
N LEU A 68 6.13 -4.09 -0.32
CA LEU A 68 6.28 -3.26 0.88
C LEU A 68 7.52 -2.35 0.82
N THR A 69 8.60 -2.82 0.21
CA THR A 69 9.81 -2.01 0.00
C THR A 69 9.54 -0.88 -1.00
N HIS A 70 8.84 -1.18 -2.10
CA HIS A 70 8.42 -0.18 -3.08
C HIS A 70 7.53 0.90 -2.44
N LEU A 71 6.55 0.50 -1.63
CA LEU A 71 5.69 1.41 -0.87
C LEU A 71 6.48 2.35 0.04
N ARG A 72 7.51 1.85 0.72
CA ARG A 72 8.36 2.66 1.60
C ARG A 72 9.30 3.60 0.85
N LYS A 73 9.91 3.13 -0.24
CA LYS A 73 10.94 3.90 -0.96
C LYS A 73 10.35 4.87 -1.96
N GLU A 74 9.46 4.39 -2.83
CA GLU A 74 8.91 5.17 -3.94
C GLU A 74 7.76 6.06 -3.47
N HIS A 75 6.90 5.53 -2.59
CA HIS A 75 5.72 6.24 -2.10
C HIS A 75 5.89 6.86 -0.72
N LYS A 76 7.08 6.71 -0.10
CA LYS A 76 7.40 7.24 1.24
C LYS A 76 6.36 6.90 2.30
N LEU A 77 5.69 5.76 2.17
CA LEU A 77 4.61 5.36 3.07
C LEU A 77 5.19 4.86 4.39
N ALA A 78 4.70 5.43 5.49
CA ALA A 78 5.03 5.00 6.84
C ALA A 78 4.34 3.66 7.13
N ILE A 79 5.01 2.56 6.80
CA ILE A 79 4.56 1.21 7.17
C ILE A 79 5.24 0.83 8.48
N VAL A 80 4.47 0.59 9.53
CA VAL A 80 4.95 0.11 10.82
C VAL A 80 4.86 -1.42 10.87
N ARG A 81 5.83 -2.03 11.54
CA ARG A 81 5.82 -3.47 11.85
C ARG A 81 5.76 -3.62 13.36
N LYS A 82 4.72 -4.28 13.86
CA LYS A 82 4.55 -4.63 15.27
C LYS A 82 4.12 -6.08 15.38
N ASP A 83 4.85 -6.88 16.16
CA ASP A 83 4.54 -8.30 16.39
C ASP A 83 4.36 -9.12 15.09
N GLY A 84 5.13 -8.78 14.05
CA GLY A 84 5.05 -9.43 12.73
C GLY A 84 3.88 -8.97 11.85
N VAL A 85 3.01 -8.10 12.35
CA VAL A 85 1.93 -7.46 11.61
C VAL A 85 2.42 -6.14 11.01
N TYR A 86 2.16 -5.94 9.73
CA TYR A 86 2.49 -4.73 8.98
C TYR A 86 1.24 -3.90 8.80
N ARG A 87 1.31 -2.61 9.11
CA ARG A 87 0.19 -1.68 9.00
C ARG A 87 0.65 -0.32 8.48
N TYR A 88 -0.25 0.38 7.81
CA TYR A 88 -0.07 1.78 7.50
C TYR A 88 -0.18 2.64 8.77
N ASP A 89 0.82 3.47 9.05
CA ASP A 89 0.77 4.44 10.13
C ASP A 89 0.21 5.78 9.62
N VAL A 90 -1.10 5.92 9.73
CA VAL A 90 -1.84 7.13 9.33
C VAL A 90 -1.46 8.33 10.22
N LYS A 91 -0.91 8.10 11.42
CA LYS A 91 -0.64 9.16 12.40
C LYS A 91 0.68 9.91 12.16
N GLN A 92 1.58 9.40 11.32
CA GLN A 92 2.86 10.06 11.03
C GLN A 92 2.82 11.05 9.86
N ALA A 93 1.66 11.29 9.24
CA ALA A 93 1.50 12.43 8.32
C ALA A 93 1.36 13.74 9.13
N LYS A 94 2.47 14.23 9.69
CA LYS A 94 2.61 15.61 10.17
C LYS A 94 3.45 16.42 9.18
#